data_AF-A0A976J1H6-F1
#
_entry.id   AF-A0A976J1H6-F1
#
_cell.length_a   1.000
_cell.length_b   1.000
_cell.length_c   1.000
_cell.angle_alpha   90.00
_cell.angle_beta   90.00
_cell.angle_gamma   90.00
#
_symmetry.space_group_name_H-M   'P 1'
#
loop_
_entity.id
_entity.type
_entity.pdbx_description
1 polymer ?
#
loop_
_entity_poly.entity_id
_entity_poly.type
_entity_poly.pdbx_seq_one_letter_code
_entity_poly.pdbx_strand_id
1 'polypeptide(L)'
;MRAGLGAVAGLGLTGLFLLSPQVDTELGLYLVAPFGASSVLLFAVPNSPLAQPWSAVVGNTVAAIVGVAVCLTVPDPALRIALAVGLTITATILCRAVHPPAGAVAMTAAMSPDAIAHLGFWFALTPIALGTTILVLLATVYARLTGRHYPFRHFDDPSKHGTLDRNPVERLGLSEKELTAILERYSQSFNLGAEDLARLIGAAELQAATHISGPLTAQDIMSRNLVTVRSETALGDIADLFRRHRFTSLPVVAANKTFLGVIFQMHLIGQARADALRLDRGYGAALRRLLDRDRAKPMTAGDIMSVAVPRATTDTPIGALLPMMADGDTDAVPIIELGRIVGIVTRTDLIAALARSAARSP
;
A
#
# COMPACT_ATOMS: atom_id res chain seq x y z
N MET A 1 0.96 18.91 7.59
CA MET A 1 0.74 19.76 6.40
C MET A 1 -0.13 19.08 5.33
N ARG A 2 0.24 17.91 4.79
CA ARG A 2 -0.58 17.20 3.76
C ARG A 2 -2.02 16.88 4.22
N ALA A 3 -2.21 16.43 5.46
CA ALA A 3 -3.56 16.15 5.98
C ALA A 3 -4.44 17.42 6.05
N GLY A 4 -3.87 18.54 6.51
CA GLY A 4 -4.58 19.82 6.57
C GLY A 4 -4.99 20.36 5.20
N LEU A 5 -4.10 20.26 4.19
CA LEU A 5 -4.45 20.63 2.81
C LEU A 5 -5.55 19.74 2.24
N GLY A 6 -5.51 18.44 2.52
CA GLY A 6 -6.56 17.50 2.14
C GLY A 6 -7.90 17.86 2.79
N ALA A 7 -7.90 18.16 4.10
CA ALA A 7 -9.10 18.59 4.82
C ALA A 7 -9.67 19.91 4.28
N VAL A 8 -8.84 20.91 4.00
CA VAL A 8 -9.27 22.18 3.39
C VAL A 8 -9.89 21.95 2.01
N ALA A 9 -9.24 21.18 1.14
CA ALA A 9 -9.77 20.86 -0.18
C ALA A 9 -11.06 20.04 -0.09
N GLY A 10 -11.08 19.01 0.76
CA GLY A 10 -12.23 18.14 0.97
C GLY A 10 -13.44 18.89 1.52
N LEU A 11 -13.28 19.61 2.63
CA LEU A 11 -14.35 20.41 3.23
C LEU A 11 -14.75 21.59 2.35
N GLY A 12 -13.82 22.23 1.65
CA GLY A 12 -14.13 23.33 0.74
C GLY A 12 -15.00 22.89 -0.43
N LEU A 13 -14.70 21.74 -1.04
CA LEU A 13 -15.49 21.18 -2.14
C LEU A 13 -16.81 20.58 -1.68
N THR A 14 -16.83 19.84 -0.56
CA THR A 14 -18.07 19.34 0.03
C THR A 14 -18.95 20.49 0.53
N GLY A 15 -18.34 21.54 1.08
CA GLY A 15 -19.01 22.77 1.53
C GLY A 15 -19.60 23.57 0.37
N LEU A 16 -18.92 23.69 -0.77
CA LEU A 16 -19.48 24.33 -1.98
C LEU A 16 -20.74 23.61 -2.48
N PHE A 17 -20.79 22.28 -2.31
CA PHE A 17 -21.95 21.46 -2.67
C PHE A 17 -23.10 21.60 -1.66
N LEU A 18 -22.78 21.65 -0.36
CA LEU A 18 -23.75 21.84 0.73
C LEU A 18 -24.27 23.27 0.86
N LEU A 19 -23.51 24.28 0.44
CA LEU A 19 -23.88 25.71 0.44
C LEU A 19 -24.53 26.15 -0.88
N SER A 20 -24.97 25.19 -1.71
CA SER A 20 -25.88 25.45 -2.82
C SER A 20 -27.08 26.28 -2.33
N PRO A 21 -27.65 27.20 -3.14
CA PRO A 21 -28.78 28.08 -2.76
C PRO A 21 -30.04 27.38 -2.21
N GLN A 22 -30.04 26.04 -2.18
CA GLN A 22 -31.13 25.16 -1.75
C GLN A 22 -31.02 24.74 -0.28
N VAL A 23 -29.91 25.00 0.42
CA VAL A 23 -29.70 24.61 1.83
C VAL A 23 -29.62 25.86 2.72
N ASP A 24 -30.40 25.86 3.80
CA ASP A 24 -30.41 26.96 4.77
C ASP A 24 -29.02 27.13 5.42
N THR A 25 -28.57 28.37 5.57
CA THR A 25 -27.20 28.72 5.97
C THR A 25 -26.94 28.36 7.44
N GLU A 26 -27.96 28.44 8.30
CA GLU A 26 -27.84 28.00 9.71
C GLU A 26 -27.70 26.48 9.81
N LEU A 27 -28.53 25.72 9.08
CA LEU A 27 -28.41 24.26 8.98
C LEU A 27 -27.05 23.83 8.41
N GLY A 28 -26.54 24.57 7.42
CA GLY A 28 -25.23 24.33 6.81
C GLY A 28 -24.09 24.41 7.83
N LEU A 29 -24.14 25.36 8.77
CA LEU A 29 -23.15 25.52 9.84
C LEU A 29 -23.13 24.34 10.82
N TYR A 30 -24.29 23.80 11.20
CA TYR A 30 -24.37 22.62 12.08
C TYR A 30 -23.89 21.33 11.40
N LEU A 31 -24.10 21.19 10.09
CA LEU A 31 -23.65 20.05 9.31
C LEU A 31 -22.13 20.01 9.09
N VAL A 32 -21.44 21.16 9.12
CA VAL A 32 -19.98 21.23 8.92
C VAL A 32 -19.20 20.59 10.05
N ALA A 33 -19.69 20.61 11.30
CA ALA A 33 -18.93 20.11 12.44
C ALA A 33 -18.64 18.58 12.37
N PRO A 34 -19.63 17.70 12.11
CA PRO A 34 -19.36 16.28 11.89
C PRO A 34 -18.44 16.02 10.69
N PHE A 35 -18.61 16.75 9.58
CA PHE A 35 -17.72 16.62 8.41
C PHE A 35 -16.29 17.05 8.72
N GLY A 36 -16.11 18.07 9.56
CA GLY A 36 -14.81 18.47 10.09
C GLY A 36 -14.11 17.29 10.77
N ALA A 37 -14.79 16.60 11.69
CA ALA A 37 -14.25 15.42 12.35
C ALA A 37 -14.03 14.24 11.39
N SER A 38 -14.93 13.98 10.43
CA SER A 38 -14.74 12.99 9.37
C SER A 38 -13.50 13.30 8.52
N SER A 39 -13.25 14.57 8.20
CA SER A 39 -12.08 14.99 7.43
C SER A 39 -10.77 14.71 8.17
N VAL A 40 -10.73 14.88 9.50
CA VAL A 40 -9.55 14.52 10.29
C VAL A 40 -9.25 13.03 10.13
N LEU A 41 -10.25 12.17 10.25
CA LEU A 41 -10.05 10.73 10.09
C LEU A 41 -9.62 10.37 8.66
N LEU A 42 -10.31 10.90 7.65
CA LEU A 42 -10.08 10.57 6.24
C LEU A 42 -8.74 11.06 5.70
N PHE A 43 -8.24 12.21 6.17
CA PHE A 43 -7.02 12.82 5.63
C PHE A 43 -5.79 12.67 6.55
N ALA A 44 -5.98 12.54 7.87
CA ALA A 44 -4.88 12.40 8.82
C ALA A 44 -4.58 10.93 9.17
N VAL A 45 -5.60 10.10 9.36
CA VAL A 45 -5.47 8.68 9.75
C VAL A 45 -6.27 7.73 8.84
N PRO A 46 -6.05 7.78 7.51
CA PRO A 46 -6.82 7.00 6.53
C PRO A 46 -6.68 5.47 6.68
N ASN A 47 -5.70 5.00 7.45
CA ASN A 47 -5.46 3.58 7.72
C ASN A 47 -6.38 3.02 8.83
N SER A 48 -7.04 3.89 9.61
CA SER A 48 -7.94 3.43 10.66
C SER A 48 -9.15 2.71 10.04
N PRO A 49 -9.58 1.57 10.61
CA PRO A 49 -10.86 0.94 10.26
C PRO A 49 -12.05 1.90 10.37
N LEU A 50 -11.99 2.86 11.29
CA LEU A 50 -13.02 3.88 11.49
C LEU A 50 -13.09 4.92 10.36
N ALA A 51 -12.00 5.07 9.59
CA ALA A 51 -11.92 5.99 8.46
C ALA A 51 -12.31 5.35 7.13
N GLN A 52 -12.59 4.03 7.08
CA GLN A 52 -12.92 3.34 5.83
C GLN A 52 -14.31 3.76 5.29
N PRO A 53 -14.54 3.65 3.96
CA PRO A 53 -15.79 4.09 3.33
C PRO A 53 -17.06 3.52 3.98
N TRP A 54 -17.05 2.24 4.37
CA TRP A 54 -18.17 1.60 5.05
C TRP A 54 -18.47 2.30 6.37
N SER A 55 -17.47 2.39 7.25
CA SER A 55 -17.58 3.07 8.54
C SER A 55 -18.07 4.51 8.38
N ALA A 56 -17.45 5.29 7.50
CA ALA A 56 -17.80 6.69 7.30
C ALA A 56 -19.24 6.85 6.77
N VAL A 57 -19.57 6.24 5.62
CA VAL A 57 -20.86 6.45 4.95
C VAL A 57 -22.00 5.78 5.71
N VAL A 58 -21.86 4.49 6.04
CA VAL A 58 -22.92 3.77 6.76
C VAL A 58 -23.04 4.27 8.19
N GLY A 59 -21.93 4.53 8.87
CA GLY A 59 -21.93 5.03 10.25
C GLY A 59 -22.66 6.36 10.37
N ASN A 60 -22.31 7.36 9.55
CA ASN A 60 -22.99 8.65 9.54
C ASN A 60 -24.46 8.53 9.12
N THR A 61 -24.78 7.68 8.13
CA THR A 61 -26.17 7.52 7.67
C THR A 61 -27.05 6.86 8.74
N VAL A 62 -26.56 5.80 9.39
CA VAL A 62 -27.27 5.13 10.50
C VAL A 62 -27.47 6.11 11.66
N ALA A 63 -26.43 6.88 12.00
CA ALA A 63 -26.54 7.92 13.02
C ALA A 63 -27.59 8.98 12.72
N ALA A 64 -27.68 9.42 11.46
CA ALA A 64 -28.69 10.38 11.05
C ALA A 64 -30.10 9.79 11.16
N ILE A 65 -30.31 8.53 10.76
CA ILE A 65 -31.60 7.84 10.89
C ILE A 65 -32.01 7.73 12.36
N VAL A 66 -31.09 7.27 13.22
CA VAL A 66 -31.34 7.15 14.66
C VAL A 66 -31.60 8.53 15.29
N GLY A 67 -30.79 9.53 14.96
CA GLY A 67 -30.96 10.91 15.44
C GLY A 67 -32.31 11.50 15.06
N VAL A 68 -32.75 11.33 13.81
CA VAL A 68 -34.08 11.74 13.34
C VAL A 68 -35.18 11.01 14.10
N ALA A 69 -35.10 9.68 14.22
CA ALA A 69 -36.13 8.89 14.88
C ALA A 69 -36.30 9.27 16.36
N VAL A 70 -35.19 9.46 17.08
CA VAL A 70 -35.21 9.92 18.48
C VAL A 70 -35.73 11.36 18.55
N CYS A 71 -35.36 12.22 17.61
CA CYS A 71 -35.83 13.59 17.58
C CYS A 71 -37.34 13.73 17.42
N LEU A 72 -37.94 12.87 16.59
CA LEU A 72 -39.38 12.86 16.37
C LEU A 72 -40.19 12.21 17.50
N THR A 73 -39.55 11.47 18.40
CA THR A 73 -40.23 10.69 19.46
C THR A 73 -39.99 11.19 20.87
N VAL A 74 -38.91 11.93 21.11
CA VAL A 74 -38.49 12.37 22.46
C VAL A 74 -38.60 13.90 22.58
N PRO A 75 -39.54 14.42 23.40
CA PRO A 75 -39.71 15.86 23.58
C PRO A 75 -38.60 16.51 24.42
N ASP A 76 -38.14 15.82 25.47
CA ASP A 76 -37.15 16.36 26.40
C ASP A 76 -35.78 16.53 25.72
N PRO A 77 -35.20 17.75 25.66
CA PRO A 77 -33.97 18.00 24.90
C PRO A 77 -32.75 17.22 25.40
N ALA A 78 -32.59 17.09 26.72
CA ALA A 78 -31.43 16.42 27.31
C ALA A 78 -31.48 14.92 27.05
N LEU A 79 -32.64 14.30 27.29
CA LEU A 79 -32.88 12.88 27.03
C LEU A 79 -32.80 12.56 25.54
N ARG A 80 -33.32 13.44 24.67
CA ARG A 80 -33.25 13.29 23.22
C ARG A 80 -31.81 13.20 22.72
N ILE A 81 -30.92 14.09 23.17
CA ILE A 81 -29.50 14.06 22.79
C ILE A 81 -28.83 12.80 23.34
N ALA A 82 -29.04 12.47 24.61
CA ALA A 82 -28.44 11.30 25.24
C ALA A 82 -28.85 9.99 24.54
N LEU A 83 -30.15 9.82 24.24
CA LEU A 83 -30.66 8.65 23.54
C LEU A 83 -30.19 8.60 22.08
N ALA A 84 -30.18 9.73 21.37
CA ALA A 84 -29.73 9.78 19.98
C ALA A 84 -28.27 9.31 19.86
N VAL A 85 -27.38 9.81 20.72
CA VAL A 85 -25.96 9.42 20.72
C VAL A 85 -25.79 7.97 21.19
N GLY A 86 -26.42 7.58 22.31
CA GLY A 86 -26.30 6.23 22.86
C GLY A 86 -26.78 5.14 21.90
N LEU A 87 -27.98 5.31 21.34
CA LEU A 87 -28.54 4.37 20.36
C LEU A 87 -27.74 4.34 19.06
N THR A 88 -27.16 5.47 18.65
CA THR A 88 -26.26 5.54 17.49
C THR A 88 -25.00 4.72 17.72
N ILE A 89 -24.36 4.82 18.88
CA ILE A 89 -23.18 4.01 19.22
C ILE A 89 -23.55 2.52 19.14
N THR A 90 -24.67 2.12 19.74
CA THR A 90 -25.13 0.73 19.67
C THR A 90 -25.40 0.28 18.22
N ALA A 91 -26.14 1.07 17.44
CA ALA A 91 -26.50 0.73 16.07
C ALA A 91 -25.26 0.63 15.16
N THR A 92 -24.32 1.56 15.29
CA THR A 92 -23.08 1.56 14.49
C THR A 92 -22.14 0.41 14.86
N ILE A 93 -22.10 -0.03 16.13
CA ILE A 93 -21.40 -1.26 16.55
C ILE A 93 -22.05 -2.48 15.88
N LEU A 94 -23.38 -2.60 15.92
CA LEU A 94 -24.10 -3.73 15.32
C LEU A 94 -23.92 -3.79 13.80
N CYS A 95 -23.90 -2.64 13.12
CA CYS A 95 -23.65 -2.55 11.68
C CYS A 95 -22.16 -2.70 11.30
N ARG A 96 -21.25 -2.87 12.27
CA ARG A 96 -19.79 -2.82 12.06
C ARG A 96 -19.35 -1.56 11.31
N ALA A 97 -19.99 -0.44 11.60
CA ALA A 97 -19.84 0.84 10.91
C ALA A 97 -19.53 1.97 11.91
N VAL A 98 -18.74 1.67 12.95
CA VAL A 98 -18.35 2.68 13.94
C VAL A 98 -17.53 3.76 13.25
N HIS A 99 -18.02 4.99 13.31
CA HIS A 99 -17.32 6.18 12.84
C HIS A 99 -17.51 7.27 13.89
N PRO A 100 -16.47 7.72 14.60
CA PRO A 100 -16.62 8.65 15.72
C PRO A 100 -17.46 9.92 15.41
N PRO A 101 -17.34 10.54 14.21
CA PRO A 101 -18.20 11.66 13.82
C PRO A 101 -19.70 11.35 13.77
N ALA A 102 -20.09 10.08 13.65
CA ALA A 102 -21.48 9.66 13.61
C ALA A 102 -22.24 10.06 14.90
N GLY A 103 -21.57 10.05 16.06
CA GLY A 103 -22.17 10.57 17.30
C GLY A 103 -22.55 12.06 17.19
N ALA A 104 -21.69 12.86 16.54
CA ALA A 104 -21.97 14.27 16.29
C ALA A 104 -23.09 14.48 15.26
N VAL A 105 -23.21 13.60 14.25
CA VAL A 105 -24.34 13.59 13.31
C VAL A 105 -25.67 13.36 14.05
N ALA A 106 -25.74 12.35 14.91
CA ALA A 106 -26.94 12.05 15.69
C ALA A 106 -27.30 13.20 16.65
N MET A 107 -26.29 13.77 17.31
CA MET A 107 -26.46 14.95 18.17
C MET A 107 -26.97 16.17 17.39
N THR A 108 -26.47 16.40 16.17
CA THR A 108 -26.91 17.50 15.31
C THR A 108 -28.40 17.42 15.00
N ALA A 109 -28.89 16.22 14.65
CA ALA A 109 -30.32 15.98 14.47
C ALA A 109 -31.10 16.20 15.76
N ALA A 110 -30.62 15.68 16.90
CA ALA A 110 -31.26 15.84 18.20
C ALA A 110 -31.31 17.29 18.71
N MET A 111 -30.37 18.15 18.30
CA MET A 111 -30.33 19.56 18.69
C MET A 111 -31.19 20.47 17.81
N SER A 112 -31.67 19.98 16.66
CA SER A 112 -32.31 20.80 15.63
C SER A 112 -33.73 20.33 15.31
N PRO A 113 -34.66 20.29 16.28
CA PRO A 113 -35.99 19.69 16.08
C PRO A 113 -36.80 20.36 14.98
N ASP A 114 -36.73 21.69 14.83
CA ASP A 114 -37.46 22.41 13.77
C ASP A 114 -36.98 22.00 12.38
N ALA A 115 -35.66 21.92 12.21
CA ALA A 115 -35.04 21.43 10.98
C ALA A 115 -35.46 19.98 10.65
N ILE A 116 -35.45 19.11 11.66
CA ILE A 116 -35.83 17.70 11.50
C ILE A 116 -37.33 17.53 11.26
N ALA A 117 -38.18 18.40 11.79
CA ALA A 117 -39.61 18.39 11.48
C ALA A 117 -39.89 18.67 10.00
N HIS A 118 -39.07 19.52 9.36
CA HIS A 118 -39.18 19.83 7.94
C HIS A 118 -38.51 18.79 7.03
N LEU A 119 -37.31 18.33 7.37
CA LEU A 119 -36.51 17.41 6.55
C LEU A 119 -36.91 15.94 6.78
N GLY A 120 -37.31 15.58 8.00
CA GLY A 120 -37.51 14.20 8.42
C GLY A 120 -36.30 13.33 8.10
N PHE A 121 -36.55 12.13 7.57
CA PHE A 121 -35.48 11.19 7.19
C PHE A 121 -34.68 11.63 5.95
N TRP A 122 -35.09 12.66 5.21
CA TRP A 122 -34.26 13.22 4.14
C TRP A 122 -32.94 13.79 4.68
N PHE A 123 -32.91 14.22 5.95
CA PHE A 123 -31.67 14.58 6.62
C PHE A 123 -30.60 13.48 6.54
N ALA A 124 -30.98 12.20 6.58
CA ALA A 124 -30.02 11.11 6.45
C ALA A 124 -29.46 10.96 5.03
N LEU A 125 -30.29 11.20 4.01
CA LEU A 125 -29.95 10.96 2.61
C LEU A 125 -29.18 12.13 1.99
N THR A 126 -29.71 13.35 2.07
CA THR A 126 -29.26 14.45 1.24
C THR A 126 -28.09 15.25 1.82
N PRO A 127 -28.04 15.66 3.10
CA PRO A 127 -26.81 16.25 3.61
C PRO A 127 -25.82 15.19 4.07
N ILE A 128 -26.26 14.14 4.78
CA ILE A 128 -25.35 13.23 5.48
C ILE A 128 -24.75 12.16 4.57
N ALA A 129 -25.58 11.29 3.97
CA ALA A 129 -25.07 10.20 3.13
C ALA A 129 -24.34 10.74 1.90
N LEU A 130 -24.93 11.70 1.20
CA LEU A 130 -24.32 12.33 0.04
C LEU A 130 -23.05 13.12 0.40
N GLY A 131 -23.11 13.98 1.44
CA GLY A 131 -21.94 14.76 1.88
C GLY A 131 -20.77 13.88 2.33
N THR A 132 -21.04 12.81 3.07
CA THR A 132 -20.01 11.84 3.48
C THR A 132 -19.46 11.08 2.28
N THR A 133 -20.31 10.69 1.33
CA THR A 133 -19.89 10.00 0.10
C THR A 133 -18.96 10.87 -0.73
N ILE A 134 -19.31 12.15 -0.94
CA ILE A 134 -18.46 13.12 -1.64
C ILE A 134 -17.12 13.27 -0.91
N LEU A 135 -17.14 13.42 0.41
CA LEU A 135 -15.93 13.57 1.21
C LEU A 135 -15.01 12.35 1.10
N VAL A 136 -15.56 11.13 1.13
CA VAL A 136 -14.81 9.88 0.93
C VAL A 136 -14.23 9.80 -0.48
N LEU A 137 -14.99 10.16 -1.52
CA LEU A 137 -14.49 10.19 -2.90
C LEU A 137 -13.32 11.18 -3.06
N LEU A 138 -13.44 12.37 -2.47
CA LEU A 138 -12.36 13.36 -2.45
C LEU A 138 -11.13 12.84 -1.70
N ALA A 139 -11.32 12.14 -0.58
CA ALA A 139 -10.23 11.49 0.14
C ALA A 139 -9.53 10.41 -0.70
N THR A 140 -10.28 9.60 -1.46
CA THR A 140 -9.75 8.62 -2.41
C THR A 140 -8.91 9.28 -3.50
N VAL A 141 -9.42 10.35 -4.12
CA VAL A 141 -8.68 11.07 -5.16
C VAL A 141 -7.41 11.71 -4.58
N TYR A 142 -7.52 12.38 -3.43
CA TYR A 142 -6.39 13.03 -2.77
C TYR A 142 -5.29 12.04 -2.35
N ALA A 143 -5.68 10.87 -1.84
CA ALA A 143 -4.74 9.81 -1.51
C ALA A 143 -3.94 9.38 -2.74
N ARG A 144 -4.62 9.09 -3.87
CA ARG A 144 -3.95 8.71 -5.13
C ARG A 144 -3.00 9.79 -5.62
N LEU A 145 -3.41 11.07 -5.60
CA LEU A 145 -2.57 12.20 -6.03
C LEU A 145 -1.34 12.42 -5.13
N THR A 146 -1.41 12.03 -3.86
CA THR A 146 -0.31 12.17 -2.89
C THR A 146 0.53 10.90 -2.73
N GLY A 147 0.32 9.89 -3.56
CA GLY A 147 1.04 8.61 -3.52
C GLY A 147 0.62 7.69 -2.37
N ARG A 148 -0.52 7.95 -1.73
CA ARG A 148 -1.11 7.10 -0.68
C ARG A 148 -2.19 6.19 -1.27
N HIS A 149 -2.40 5.04 -0.63
CA HIS A 149 -3.51 4.15 -0.95
C HIS A 149 -4.66 4.37 0.04
N TYR A 150 -5.83 4.76 -0.48
CA TYR A 150 -7.11 4.79 0.23
C TYR A 150 -8.22 4.52 -0.80
N PRO A 151 -9.25 3.71 -0.51
CA PRO A 151 -9.48 2.93 0.72
C PRO A 151 -8.34 1.96 1.04
N PHE A 152 -8.24 1.58 2.30
CA PHE A 152 -7.18 0.69 2.76
C PHE A 152 -7.42 -0.75 2.30
N ARG A 153 -6.33 -1.51 2.10
CA ARG A 153 -6.42 -2.89 1.64
C ARG A 153 -7.08 -3.79 2.68
N HIS A 154 -8.07 -4.57 2.26
CA HIS A 154 -8.63 -5.62 3.09
C HIS A 154 -7.73 -6.86 3.04
N PHE A 155 -7.84 -7.72 4.05
CA PHE A 155 -7.08 -8.96 4.14
C PHE A 155 -7.29 -9.88 2.92
N ASP A 156 -8.45 -9.75 2.26
CA ASP A 156 -8.85 -10.48 1.06
C ASP A 156 -8.45 -9.82 -0.27
N ASP A 157 -7.71 -8.70 -0.23
CA ASP A 157 -7.29 -8.03 -1.46
C ASP A 157 -6.33 -8.93 -2.29
N PRO A 158 -6.41 -8.89 -3.63
CA PRO A 158 -5.53 -9.69 -4.48
C PRO A 158 -4.06 -9.41 -4.19
N SER A 159 -3.25 -10.48 -4.15
CA SER A 159 -1.81 -10.36 -3.94
C SER A 159 -1.13 -9.54 -5.04
N LYS A 160 0.08 -9.01 -4.75
CA LYS A 160 0.89 -8.23 -5.72
C LYS A 160 1.09 -9.00 -7.04
N HIS A 161 1.10 -10.34 -6.97
CA HIS A 161 1.33 -11.22 -8.11
C HIS A 161 0.04 -11.59 -8.87
N GLY A 162 -1.13 -11.12 -8.42
CA GLY A 162 -2.42 -11.48 -9.04
C GLY A 162 -2.77 -12.95 -8.87
N THR A 163 -2.20 -13.62 -7.87
CA THR A 163 -2.49 -15.01 -7.52
C THR A 163 -3.41 -15.08 -6.29
N LEU A 164 -4.10 -16.20 -6.12
CA LEU A 164 -4.92 -16.46 -4.93
C LEU A 164 -4.09 -16.53 -3.65
N ASP A 165 -2.82 -16.92 -3.77
CA ASP A 165 -1.95 -16.96 -2.62
C ASP A 165 -1.51 -15.55 -2.17
N ARG A 166 -1.39 -15.36 -0.85
CA ARG A 166 -0.89 -14.15 -0.19
C ARG A 166 0.59 -13.88 -0.47
N ASN A 167 1.12 -12.71 -0.09
CA ASN A 167 2.56 -12.44 -0.28
C ASN A 167 3.41 -13.36 0.62
N PRO A 168 4.63 -13.78 0.22
CA PRO A 168 5.45 -14.72 0.98
C PRO A 168 5.68 -14.32 2.45
N VAL A 169 5.90 -13.02 2.71
CA VAL A 169 6.09 -12.47 4.07
C VAL A 169 4.83 -12.66 4.93
N GLU A 170 3.63 -12.60 4.34
CA GLU A 170 2.36 -12.76 5.04
C GLU A 170 1.96 -14.23 5.26
N ARG A 171 2.54 -15.17 4.49
CA ARG A 171 2.23 -16.61 4.61
C ARG A 171 2.89 -17.28 5.82
N LEU A 172 4.02 -16.74 6.26
CA LEU A 172 4.83 -17.32 7.34
C LEU A 172 4.43 -16.81 8.72
N GLY A 173 3.50 -15.85 8.79
CA GLY A 173 3.03 -15.22 10.02
C GLY A 173 1.70 -15.77 10.55
N LEU A 174 1.09 -14.98 11.43
CA LEU A 174 -0.18 -15.25 12.07
C LEU A 174 -1.37 -15.17 11.09
N SER A 175 -2.38 -16.02 11.29
CA SER A 175 -3.64 -15.96 10.55
C SER A 175 -4.44 -14.69 10.87
N GLU A 176 -5.37 -14.31 10.00
CA GLU A 176 -6.26 -13.16 10.23
C GLU A 176 -7.00 -13.26 11.56
N LYS A 177 -7.45 -14.47 11.92
CA LYS A 177 -8.17 -14.73 13.17
C LYS A 177 -7.28 -14.48 14.39
N GLU A 178 -6.03 -14.90 14.34
CA GLU A 178 -5.06 -14.68 15.41
C GLU A 178 -4.71 -13.20 15.54
N LEU A 179 -4.49 -12.51 14.42
CA LEU A 179 -4.23 -11.07 14.40
C LEU A 179 -5.42 -10.27 14.93
N THR A 180 -6.64 -10.64 14.54
CA THR A 180 -7.87 -10.02 15.03
C THR A 180 -8.03 -10.26 16.53
N ALA A 181 -7.77 -11.48 17.01
CA ALA A 181 -7.81 -11.80 18.44
C ALA A 181 -6.76 -11.01 19.24
N ILE A 182 -5.56 -10.77 18.67
CA ILE A 182 -4.54 -9.90 19.28
C ILE A 182 -5.05 -8.47 19.35
N LEU A 183 -5.59 -7.93 18.25
CA LEU A 183 -6.14 -6.57 18.22
C LEU A 183 -7.27 -6.40 19.23
N GLU A 184 -8.16 -7.38 19.37
CA GLU A 184 -9.22 -7.37 20.38
C GLU A 184 -8.64 -7.42 21.80
N ARG A 185 -7.71 -8.33 22.06
CA ARG A 185 -7.06 -8.48 23.37
C ARG A 185 -6.35 -7.19 23.83
N TYR A 186 -5.75 -6.44 22.91
CA TYR A 186 -5.06 -5.18 23.20
C TYR A 186 -5.92 -3.92 22.95
N SER A 187 -7.22 -4.08 22.69
CA SER A 187 -8.15 -2.97 22.41
C SER A 187 -7.69 -2.05 21.26
N GLN A 188 -7.05 -2.62 20.24
CA GLN A 188 -6.54 -1.90 19.06
C GLN A 188 -7.40 -2.10 17.80
N SER A 189 -8.47 -2.90 17.85
CA SER A 189 -9.34 -3.21 16.71
C SER A 189 -9.94 -1.99 16.01
N PHE A 190 -10.11 -0.87 16.73
CA PHE A 190 -10.59 0.39 16.16
C PHE A 190 -9.49 1.28 15.57
N ASN A 191 -8.23 1.08 15.99
CA ASN A 191 -7.12 1.91 15.54
C ASN A 191 -6.39 1.28 14.35
N LEU A 192 -6.29 -0.05 14.33
CA LEU A 192 -5.48 -0.80 13.39
C LEU A 192 -6.30 -1.98 12.82
N GLY A 193 -6.20 -2.18 11.50
CA GLY A 193 -6.74 -3.38 10.86
C GLY A 193 -5.78 -4.56 10.99
N ALA A 194 -6.29 -5.80 10.93
CA ALA A 194 -5.47 -7.00 10.97
C ALA A 194 -4.35 -6.97 9.92
N GLU A 195 -4.64 -6.48 8.71
CA GLU A 195 -3.69 -6.42 7.59
C GLU A 195 -2.52 -5.47 7.92
N ASP A 196 -2.79 -4.33 8.56
CA ASP A 196 -1.74 -3.39 8.95
C ASP A 196 -0.87 -3.97 10.08
N LEU A 197 -1.48 -4.70 11.01
CA LEU A 197 -0.74 -5.45 12.03
C LEU A 197 0.16 -6.52 11.39
N ALA A 198 -0.35 -7.30 10.42
CA ALA A 198 0.44 -8.30 9.70
C ALA A 198 1.67 -7.67 9.02
N ARG A 199 1.48 -6.53 8.33
CA ARG A 199 2.59 -5.82 7.68
C ARG A 199 3.59 -5.25 8.67
N LEU A 200 3.14 -4.71 9.80
CA LEU A 200 4.02 -4.20 10.85
C LEU A 200 4.84 -5.33 11.49
N ILE A 201 4.21 -6.49 11.74
CA ILE A 201 4.91 -7.68 12.25
C ILE A 201 5.92 -8.16 11.21
N GLY A 202 5.53 -8.34 9.95
CA GLY A 202 6.45 -8.77 8.89
C GLY A 202 7.63 -7.81 8.70
N ALA A 203 7.40 -6.50 8.76
CA ALA A 203 8.47 -5.50 8.71
C ALA A 203 9.38 -5.58 9.95
N ALA A 204 8.81 -5.75 11.15
CA ALA A 204 9.57 -5.89 12.38
C ALA A 204 10.39 -7.19 12.43
N GLU A 205 9.82 -8.31 11.99
CA GLU A 205 10.51 -9.60 11.88
C GLU A 205 11.65 -9.54 10.87
N LEU A 206 11.41 -8.92 9.73
CA LEU A 206 12.43 -8.73 8.72
C LEU A 206 13.56 -7.81 9.22
N GLN A 207 13.22 -6.77 9.98
CA GLN A 207 14.22 -5.94 10.67
C GLN A 207 14.97 -6.74 11.75
N ALA A 208 14.29 -7.58 12.53
CA ALA A 208 14.91 -8.42 13.54
C ALA A 208 15.86 -9.46 12.92
N ALA A 209 15.51 -10.01 11.75
CA ALA A 209 16.37 -10.92 11.00
C ALA A 209 17.71 -10.26 10.60
N THR A 210 17.74 -8.93 10.41
CA THR A 210 19.00 -8.19 10.20
C THR A 210 19.95 -8.26 11.40
N HIS A 211 19.41 -8.36 12.62
CA HIS A 211 20.17 -8.43 13.87
C HIS A 211 20.52 -9.87 14.30
N ILE A 212 19.74 -10.86 13.86
CA ILE A 212 19.93 -12.28 14.23
C ILE A 212 20.88 -13.00 13.26
N SER A 213 21.00 -12.51 12.03
CA SER A 213 22.01 -13.00 11.09
C SER A 213 23.36 -12.90 11.78
N GLY A 214 24.02 -14.05 12.03
CA GLY A 214 25.28 -14.12 12.76
C GLY A 214 26.41 -13.31 12.10
N PRO A 215 27.69 -13.57 12.42
CA PRO A 215 28.81 -12.76 11.91
C PRO A 215 29.02 -12.81 10.39
N LEU A 216 28.14 -13.48 9.63
CA LEU A 216 28.26 -13.63 8.19
C LEU A 216 27.88 -12.33 7.46
N THR A 217 28.77 -11.95 6.56
CA THR A 217 28.67 -10.76 5.72
C THR A 217 28.51 -11.13 4.25
N ALA A 218 28.24 -10.15 3.41
CA ALA A 218 28.18 -10.34 1.96
C ALA A 218 29.47 -10.97 1.42
N GLN A 219 30.65 -10.61 1.96
CA GLN A 219 31.93 -11.15 1.52
C GLN A 219 32.05 -12.67 1.70
N ASP A 220 31.35 -13.25 2.68
CA ASP A 220 31.41 -14.67 3.01
C ASP A 220 30.62 -15.55 2.03
N ILE A 221 29.63 -14.95 1.35
CA ILE A 221 28.70 -15.68 0.46
C ILE A 221 28.72 -15.19 -0.98
N MET A 222 29.31 -14.02 -1.27
CA MET A 222 29.33 -13.45 -2.62
C MET A 222 30.18 -14.28 -3.58
N SER A 223 29.70 -14.40 -4.81
CA SER A 223 30.50 -14.87 -5.93
C SER A 223 31.49 -13.78 -6.35
N ARG A 224 32.79 -14.14 -6.41
CA ARG A 224 33.90 -13.22 -6.76
C ARG A 224 34.35 -13.33 -8.21
N ASN A 225 34.11 -14.48 -8.85
CA ASN A 225 34.44 -14.70 -10.26
C ASN A 225 33.29 -14.24 -11.15
N LEU A 226 33.24 -12.93 -11.39
CA LEU A 226 32.11 -12.29 -12.06
C LEU A 226 32.23 -12.38 -13.58
N VAL A 227 31.17 -12.87 -14.23
CA VAL A 227 30.94 -12.64 -15.66
C VAL A 227 30.21 -11.30 -15.79
N THR A 228 30.82 -10.35 -16.49
CA THR A 228 30.29 -9.00 -16.66
C THR A 228 30.15 -8.64 -18.14
N VAL A 229 29.25 -7.71 -18.45
CA VAL A 229 29.04 -7.20 -19.82
C VAL A 229 29.27 -5.68 -19.86
N ARG A 230 29.50 -5.13 -21.05
CA ARG A 230 29.59 -3.68 -21.24
C ARG A 230 28.23 -3.10 -21.62
N SER A 231 28.06 -1.79 -21.45
CA SER A 231 26.82 -1.09 -21.84
C SER A 231 26.48 -1.27 -23.32
N GLU A 232 27.47 -1.48 -24.19
CA GLU A 232 27.27 -1.63 -25.63
C GLU A 232 27.03 -3.09 -26.05
N THR A 233 27.11 -4.06 -25.12
CA THR A 233 26.92 -5.48 -25.45
C THR A 233 25.50 -5.73 -25.96
N ALA A 234 25.37 -6.42 -27.10
CA ALA A 234 24.08 -6.69 -27.71
C ALA A 234 23.24 -7.68 -26.91
N LEU A 235 21.91 -7.50 -26.92
CA LEU A 235 20.98 -8.37 -26.19
C LEU A 235 21.10 -9.86 -26.55
N GLY A 236 21.39 -10.18 -27.82
CA GLY A 236 21.61 -11.56 -28.25
C GLY A 236 22.77 -12.24 -27.52
N ASP A 237 23.88 -11.53 -27.30
CA ASP A 237 25.03 -12.05 -26.56
C ASP A 237 24.74 -12.20 -25.07
N ILE A 238 23.96 -11.27 -24.51
CA ILE A 238 23.50 -11.32 -23.11
C ILE A 238 22.61 -12.56 -22.90
N ALA A 239 21.68 -12.82 -23.82
CA ALA A 239 20.83 -14.01 -23.77
C ALA A 239 21.63 -15.31 -23.86
N ASP A 240 22.68 -15.33 -24.70
CA ASP A 240 23.59 -16.47 -24.79
C ASP A 240 24.41 -16.68 -23.51
N LEU A 241 24.79 -15.61 -22.82
CA LEU A 241 25.45 -15.70 -21.51
C LEU A 241 24.50 -16.27 -20.46
N PHE A 242 23.26 -15.77 -20.39
CA PHE A 242 22.25 -16.32 -19.49
C PHE A 242 22.02 -17.81 -19.74
N ARG A 243 21.87 -18.23 -21.00
CA ARG A 243 21.65 -19.63 -21.36
C ARG A 243 22.86 -20.52 -21.06
N ARG A 244 24.07 -20.10 -21.45
CA ARG A 244 25.30 -20.90 -21.27
C ARG A 244 25.64 -21.11 -19.80
N HIS A 245 25.52 -20.05 -19.00
CA HIS A 245 25.92 -20.09 -17.60
C HIS A 245 24.77 -20.36 -16.63
N ARG A 246 23.52 -20.35 -17.11
CA ARG A 246 22.29 -20.46 -16.30
C ARG A 246 22.23 -19.39 -15.20
N PHE A 247 22.76 -18.21 -15.50
CA PHE A 247 22.64 -17.06 -14.62
C PHE A 247 21.24 -16.47 -14.73
N THR A 248 20.79 -15.83 -13.65
CA THR A 248 19.55 -15.03 -13.62
C THR A 248 19.84 -13.53 -13.66
N SER A 249 21.10 -13.14 -13.43
CA SER A 249 21.56 -11.74 -13.45
C SER A 249 22.97 -11.60 -14.06
N LEU A 250 23.23 -10.45 -14.69
CA LEU A 250 24.51 -10.07 -15.26
C LEU A 250 24.84 -8.62 -14.91
N PRO A 251 25.97 -8.34 -14.22
CA PRO A 251 26.43 -6.99 -13.98
C PRO A 251 26.91 -6.31 -15.27
N VAL A 252 26.56 -5.04 -15.40
CA VAL A 252 27.02 -4.15 -16.47
C VAL A 252 28.09 -3.23 -15.90
N VAL A 253 29.25 -3.19 -16.56
CA VAL A 253 30.40 -2.40 -16.13
C VAL A 253 30.95 -1.54 -17.26
N ALA A 254 31.54 -0.41 -16.90
CA ALA A 254 32.32 0.42 -17.81
C ALA A 254 33.69 -0.22 -18.11
N ALA A 255 34.42 0.33 -19.09
CA ALA A 255 35.74 -0.17 -19.49
C ALA A 255 36.77 -0.23 -18.33
N ASN A 256 36.63 0.67 -17.34
CA ASN A 256 37.49 0.75 -16.14
C ASN A 256 36.99 -0.12 -14.96
N LYS A 257 36.04 -1.04 -15.20
CA LYS A 257 35.37 -1.88 -14.19
C LYS A 257 34.47 -1.12 -13.20
N THR A 258 34.14 0.14 -13.46
CA THR A 258 33.11 0.86 -12.69
C THR A 258 31.75 0.20 -12.92
N PHE A 259 31.00 -0.01 -11.85
CA PHE A 259 29.66 -0.59 -11.92
C PHE A 259 28.65 0.40 -12.51
N LEU A 260 27.90 -0.03 -13.53
CA LEU A 260 26.87 0.78 -14.19
C LEU A 260 25.46 0.32 -13.84
N GLY A 261 25.22 -0.98 -13.75
CA GLY A 261 23.89 -1.53 -13.46
C GLY A 261 23.86 -3.06 -13.46
N VAL A 262 22.67 -3.64 -13.33
CA VAL A 262 22.44 -5.09 -13.46
C VAL A 262 21.33 -5.35 -14.47
N ILE A 263 21.49 -6.42 -15.24
CA ILE A 263 20.44 -6.97 -16.09
C ILE A 263 19.96 -8.26 -15.46
N PHE A 264 18.66 -8.36 -15.21
CA PHE A 264 18.01 -9.63 -14.84
C PHE A 264 17.42 -10.29 -16.08
N GLN A 265 17.30 -11.62 -16.07
CA GLN A 265 16.67 -12.36 -17.17
C GLN A 265 15.23 -11.85 -17.43
N MET A 266 14.53 -11.42 -16.38
CA MET A 266 13.19 -10.83 -16.48
C MET A 266 13.15 -9.55 -17.33
N HIS A 267 14.24 -8.76 -17.39
CA HIS A 267 14.28 -7.56 -18.25
C HIS A 267 14.17 -7.93 -19.74
N LEU A 268 14.74 -9.05 -20.16
CA LEU A 268 14.61 -9.53 -21.55
C LEU A 268 13.16 -9.93 -21.86
N ILE A 269 12.47 -10.57 -20.91
CA ILE A 269 11.06 -10.95 -21.03
C ILE A 269 10.17 -9.71 -21.11
N GLY A 270 10.38 -8.75 -20.21
CA GLY A 270 9.65 -7.49 -20.19
C GLY A 270 9.81 -6.72 -21.51
N GLN A 271 11.05 -6.65 -22.02
CA GLN A 271 11.32 -6.00 -23.30
C GLN A 271 10.66 -6.73 -24.48
N ALA A 272 10.68 -8.07 -24.50
CA ALA A 272 10.01 -8.87 -25.53
C ALA A 272 8.50 -8.64 -25.55
N ARG A 273 7.87 -8.51 -24.37
CA ARG A 273 6.45 -8.19 -24.26
C ARG A 273 6.13 -6.78 -24.74
N ALA A 274 6.96 -5.80 -24.39
CA ALA A 274 6.78 -4.42 -24.87
C ALA A 274 6.89 -4.31 -26.39
N ASP A 275 7.86 -5.01 -27.00
CA ASP A 275 8.02 -5.06 -28.46
C ASP A 275 6.87 -5.80 -29.14
N ALA A 276 6.34 -6.88 -28.55
CA ALA A 276 5.17 -7.59 -29.06
C ALA A 276 3.93 -6.70 -29.15
N LEU A 277 3.67 -5.92 -28.10
CA LEU A 277 2.55 -4.96 -28.04
C LEU A 277 2.70 -3.82 -29.07
N ARG A 278 3.93 -3.31 -29.26
CA ARG A 278 4.20 -2.23 -30.22
C ARG A 278 4.05 -2.65 -31.67
N LEU A 279 4.32 -3.92 -31.97
CA LEU A 279 4.41 -4.43 -33.34
C LEU A 279 3.18 -5.25 -33.77
N ASP A 280 2.18 -5.41 -32.90
CA ASP A 280 1.01 -6.28 -33.08
C ASP A 280 1.40 -7.69 -33.58
N ARG A 281 2.51 -8.21 -33.04
CA ARG A 281 3.08 -9.52 -33.41
C ARG A 281 3.13 -10.43 -32.21
N GLY A 282 3.03 -11.74 -32.46
CA GLY A 282 3.15 -12.76 -31.42
C GLY A 282 4.50 -12.71 -30.69
N TYR A 283 4.48 -13.04 -29.39
CA TYR A 283 5.64 -12.99 -28.48
C TYR A 283 6.91 -13.65 -29.04
N GLY A 284 6.77 -14.81 -29.71
CA GLY A 284 7.91 -15.52 -30.30
C GLY A 284 8.61 -14.76 -31.43
N ALA A 285 7.88 -13.95 -32.20
CA ALA A 285 8.45 -13.11 -33.25
C ALA A 285 9.16 -11.87 -32.67
N ALA A 286 8.61 -11.29 -31.59
CA ALA A 286 9.23 -10.20 -30.86
C ALA A 286 10.54 -10.64 -30.19
N LEU A 287 10.54 -11.81 -29.53
CA LEU A 287 11.74 -12.36 -28.91
C LEU A 287 12.83 -12.66 -29.94
N ARG A 288 12.48 -13.31 -31.07
CA ARG A 288 13.45 -13.54 -32.16
C ARG A 288 14.06 -12.24 -32.68
N ARG A 289 13.25 -11.20 -32.81
CA ARG A 289 13.71 -9.87 -33.26
C ARG A 289 14.61 -9.16 -32.25
N LEU A 290 14.39 -9.35 -30.94
CA LEU A 290 15.26 -8.79 -29.91
C LEU A 290 16.62 -9.49 -29.82
N LEU A 291 16.65 -10.78 -30.13
CA LEU A 291 17.86 -11.60 -30.15
C LEU A 291 18.63 -11.51 -31.47
N ASP A 292 18.04 -10.87 -32.50
CA ASP A 292 18.64 -10.69 -33.81
C ASP A 292 19.82 -9.71 -33.75
N ARG A 293 21.00 -10.22 -34.08
CA ARG A 293 22.28 -9.52 -34.02
C ARG A 293 22.50 -8.63 -35.24
N ASP A 294 21.89 -8.97 -36.37
CA ASP A 294 22.12 -8.33 -37.67
C ASP A 294 21.17 -7.15 -37.92
N ARG A 295 20.40 -6.76 -36.89
CA ARG A 295 19.52 -5.59 -36.95
C ARG A 295 20.35 -4.32 -37.11
N ALA A 296 19.88 -3.42 -37.97
CA ALA A 296 20.50 -2.11 -38.21
C ALA A 296 20.73 -1.26 -36.93
N LYS A 297 19.95 -1.50 -35.87
CA LYS A 297 20.18 -0.96 -34.52
C LYS A 297 19.81 -2.04 -33.49
N PRO A 298 20.76 -2.89 -33.07
CA PRO A 298 20.51 -3.89 -32.04
C PRO A 298 20.33 -3.17 -30.70
N MET A 299 19.46 -3.71 -29.87
CA MET A 299 19.37 -3.23 -28.49
C MET A 299 20.60 -3.69 -27.71
N THR A 300 21.01 -2.87 -26.76
CA THR A 300 22.23 -3.06 -25.97
C THR A 300 21.93 -3.21 -24.49
N ALA A 301 22.92 -3.67 -23.72
CA ALA A 301 22.84 -3.75 -22.26
C ALA A 301 22.39 -2.44 -21.62
N GLY A 302 22.91 -1.31 -22.10
CA GLY A 302 22.58 0.03 -21.61
C GLY A 302 21.10 0.40 -21.78
N ASP A 303 20.42 -0.16 -22.77
CA ASP A 303 19.01 0.12 -23.04
C ASP A 303 18.05 -0.59 -22.05
N ILE A 304 18.51 -1.68 -21.41
CA ILE A 304 17.66 -2.54 -20.56
C ILE A 304 18.18 -2.73 -19.13
N MET A 305 19.39 -2.24 -18.83
CA MET A 305 19.97 -2.39 -17.50
C MET A 305 19.16 -1.61 -16.46
N SER A 306 18.99 -2.19 -15.29
CA SER A 306 18.48 -1.46 -14.14
C SER A 306 19.64 -0.81 -13.41
N VAL A 307 19.56 0.52 -13.29
CA VAL A 307 20.54 1.36 -12.59
C VAL A 307 20.17 1.50 -11.11
N ALA A 308 18.87 1.49 -10.83
CA ALA A 308 18.27 1.63 -9.50
C ALA A 308 18.03 0.25 -8.87
N VAL A 309 19.10 -0.53 -8.76
CA VAL A 309 19.09 -1.79 -7.98
C VAL A 309 19.68 -1.54 -6.59
N PRO A 310 19.21 -2.26 -5.56
CA PRO A 310 19.88 -2.30 -4.27
C PRO A 310 21.36 -2.70 -4.43
N ARG A 311 22.25 -2.09 -3.64
CA ARG A 311 23.70 -2.31 -3.67
C ARG A 311 24.17 -2.51 -2.24
N ALA A 312 25.22 -3.30 -2.06
CA ALA A 312 25.81 -3.56 -0.76
C ALA A 312 27.34 -3.50 -0.83
N THR A 313 27.97 -3.48 0.34
CA THR A 313 29.41 -3.55 0.55
C THR A 313 29.80 -4.92 1.08
N THR A 314 31.10 -5.23 1.11
CA THR A 314 31.62 -6.52 1.56
C THR A 314 31.28 -6.84 3.01
N ASP A 315 31.26 -5.83 3.87
CA ASP A 315 30.91 -5.89 5.29
C ASP A 315 29.40 -5.86 5.57
N THR A 316 28.56 -5.70 4.54
CA THR A 316 27.10 -5.68 4.73
C THR A 316 26.64 -7.02 5.31
N PRO A 317 25.95 -7.05 6.46
CA PRO A 317 25.44 -8.29 7.05
C PRO A 317 24.44 -8.98 6.11
N ILE A 318 24.44 -10.32 6.07
CA ILE A 318 23.50 -11.09 5.22
C ILE A 318 22.05 -10.71 5.51
N GLY A 319 21.72 -10.48 6.78
CA GLY A 319 20.36 -10.12 7.18
C GLY A 319 19.87 -8.81 6.54
N ALA A 320 20.76 -7.85 6.28
CA ALA A 320 20.41 -6.62 5.56
C ALA A 320 20.15 -6.85 4.06
N LEU A 321 20.61 -7.98 3.49
CA LEU A 321 20.35 -8.36 2.09
C LEU A 321 18.96 -9.01 1.92
N LEU A 322 18.39 -9.61 2.97
CA LEU A 322 17.06 -10.21 2.96
C LEU A 322 15.94 -9.27 2.45
N PRO A 323 15.73 -8.07 3.03
CA PRO A 323 14.71 -7.14 2.54
C PRO A 323 14.85 -6.82 1.07
N MET A 324 16.09 -6.67 0.61
CA MET A 324 16.39 -6.26 -0.76
C MET A 324 15.90 -7.30 -1.79
N MET A 325 15.76 -8.56 -1.38
CA MET A 325 15.42 -9.69 -2.27
C MET A 325 14.06 -10.33 -1.96
N ALA A 326 13.39 -9.90 -0.89
CA ALA A 326 12.14 -10.49 -0.39
C ALA A 326 10.92 -10.17 -1.30
N ASP A 327 10.87 -8.98 -1.89
CA ASP A 327 9.72 -8.49 -2.67
C ASP A 327 9.65 -9.03 -4.10
N GLY A 328 10.61 -9.89 -4.49
CA GLY A 328 10.65 -10.59 -5.78
C GLY A 328 11.18 -9.77 -6.96
N ASP A 329 11.37 -8.46 -6.80
CA ASP A 329 11.81 -7.57 -7.88
C ASP A 329 13.33 -7.59 -8.13
N THR A 330 14.11 -8.11 -7.17
CA THR A 330 15.58 -8.21 -7.24
C THR A 330 16.03 -9.64 -6.94
N ASP A 331 16.72 -10.27 -7.90
CA ASP A 331 17.22 -11.65 -7.77
C ASP A 331 18.71 -11.72 -7.39
N ALA A 332 19.42 -10.60 -7.45
CA ALA A 332 20.82 -10.49 -7.08
C ALA A 332 21.19 -9.07 -6.63
N VAL A 333 22.08 -8.98 -5.64
CA VAL A 333 22.60 -7.72 -5.10
C VAL A 333 24.08 -7.60 -5.48
N PRO A 334 24.47 -6.60 -6.28
CA PRO A 334 25.87 -6.31 -6.57
C PRO A 334 26.59 -5.76 -5.33
N ILE A 335 27.80 -6.31 -5.08
CA ILE A 335 28.68 -5.89 -3.99
C ILE A 335 29.73 -4.94 -4.57
N ILE A 336 29.78 -3.72 -4.06
CA ILE A 336 30.56 -2.62 -4.63
C ILE A 336 31.53 -2.06 -3.59
N GLU A 337 32.80 -1.90 -3.99
CA GLU A 337 33.81 -1.17 -3.24
C GLU A 337 34.41 -0.08 -4.12
N LEU A 338 34.51 1.14 -3.59
CA LEU A 338 35.12 2.28 -4.30
C LEU A 338 34.56 2.46 -5.75
N GLY A 339 33.27 2.22 -5.94
CA GLY A 339 32.57 2.33 -7.24
C GLY A 339 32.80 1.17 -8.21
N ARG A 340 33.52 0.12 -7.81
CA ARG A 340 33.76 -1.09 -8.62
C ARG A 340 33.01 -2.27 -8.06
N ILE A 341 32.49 -3.13 -8.92
CA ILE A 341 31.87 -4.39 -8.50
C ILE A 341 32.97 -5.38 -8.09
N VAL A 342 32.90 -5.88 -6.86
CA VAL A 342 33.83 -6.86 -6.28
C VAL A 342 33.18 -8.22 -6.03
N GLY A 343 31.85 -8.28 -6.04
CA GLY A 343 31.11 -9.52 -5.97
C GLY A 343 29.63 -9.34 -6.32
N ILE A 344 28.91 -10.45 -6.31
CA ILE A 344 27.45 -10.47 -6.43
C ILE A 344 26.89 -11.54 -5.49
N VAL A 345 25.80 -11.23 -4.82
CA VAL A 345 25.05 -12.18 -3.98
C VAL A 345 23.71 -12.46 -4.65
N THR A 346 23.41 -13.71 -4.91
CA THR A 346 22.13 -14.15 -5.50
C THR A 346 21.20 -14.72 -4.44
N ARG A 347 19.90 -14.88 -4.77
CA ARG A 347 18.92 -15.51 -3.86
C ARG A 347 19.36 -16.92 -3.45
N THR A 348 19.99 -17.67 -4.35
CA THR A 348 20.51 -19.02 -4.08
C THR A 348 21.61 -19.00 -3.03
N ASP A 349 22.55 -18.05 -3.12
CA ASP A 349 23.62 -17.89 -2.13
C ASP A 349 23.06 -17.58 -0.76
N LEU A 350 22.03 -16.73 -0.71
CA LEU A 350 21.37 -16.32 0.52
C LEU A 350 20.57 -17.47 1.16
N ILE A 351 19.85 -18.28 0.35
CA ILE A 351 19.19 -19.50 0.82
C ILE A 351 20.21 -20.50 1.38
N ALA A 352 21.33 -20.72 0.69
CA ALA A 352 22.37 -21.63 1.14
C ALA A 352 23.00 -21.16 2.47
N ALA A 353 23.23 -19.86 2.61
CA ALA A 353 23.76 -19.26 3.84
C ALA A 353 22.79 -19.41 5.02
N LEU A 354 21.50 -19.12 4.81
CA LEU A 354 20.46 -19.28 5.83
C LEU A 354 20.28 -20.73 6.24
N ALA A 355 20.23 -21.67 5.28
CA ALA A 355 20.11 -23.09 5.58
C ALA A 355 21.29 -23.59 6.44
N ARG A 356 22.50 -23.12 6.14
CA ARG A 356 23.69 -23.43 6.93
C ARG A 356 23.65 -22.80 8.32
N SER A 357 23.09 -21.60 8.47
CA SER A 357 22.92 -20.94 9.76
C SER A 357 21.88 -21.66 10.62
N ALA A 358 20.73 -22.00 10.05
CA ALA A 358 19.65 -22.72 10.73
C ALA A 358 20.12 -24.10 11.23
N ALA A 359 20.91 -24.82 10.44
CA ALA A 359 21.49 -26.10 10.85
C ALA A 359 22.54 -25.99 11.99
N ARG A 360 23.02 -24.78 12.31
CA ARG A 360 24.03 -24.52 13.35
C ARG A 360 23.43 -23.90 14.61
N SER A 361 22.17 -23.46 14.57
CA SER A 361 21.44 -23.01 15.75
C SER A 361 20.93 -24.26 16.51
N PRO A 362 21.40 -24.51 17.75
CA PRO A 362 21.03 -25.70 18.52
C PRO A 362 19.58 -25.71 18.98
#